data_AF-A0A821V2U2-F1
#
_entry.id   AF-A0A821V2U2-F1
#
_cell.length_a   1.000
_cell.length_b   1.000
_cell.length_c   1.000
_cell.angle_alpha   90.00
_cell.angle_beta   90.00
_cell.angle_gamma   90.00
#
_symmetry.space_group_name_H-M   'P 1'
#
loop_
_entity.id
_entity.type
_entity.pdbx_description
1 polymer ?
#
loop_
_entity_poly.entity_id
_entity_poly.type
_entity_poly.pdbx_seq_one_letter_code
_entity_poly.pdbx_strand_id
1 'polypeptide(L)' 'MGCQGSKSVISIRSGLTFLDITIQQLEQLNRTYGYNVPLVLKNSFNIHEETEKILQKYSHVSVKIYNFNES' A
#
# COMPACT_ATOMS: atom_id res chain seq x y z
N MET A 1 -11.57 6.86 -14.48
CA MET A 1 -11.17 5.47 -14.80
C MET A 1 -12.34 4.48 -14.78
N GLY A 2 -13.51 4.79 -14.19
CA GLY A 2 -14.67 3.87 -14.24
C GLY A 2 -14.50 2.58 -13.44
N CYS A 3 -13.41 2.41 -12.71
CA CYS A 3 -13.14 1.24 -11.87
C CYS A 3 -13.96 1.30 -10.58
N GLN A 4 -14.58 0.17 -10.22
CA GLN A 4 -15.14 -0.07 -8.89
C GLN A 4 -14.01 -0.58 -7.97
N GLY A 5 -13.87 -0.03 -6.76
CA GLY A 5 -12.85 -0.43 -5.77
C GLY A 5 -11.71 0.57 -5.56
N SER A 6 -10.73 0.18 -4.72
CA SER A 6 -9.56 1.02 -4.41
C SER A 6 -8.70 1.29 -5.63
N LYS A 7 -8.47 2.57 -5.96
CA LYS A 7 -7.56 2.95 -7.06
C LYS A 7 -6.12 2.48 -6.82
N SER A 8 -5.73 2.32 -5.55
CA SER A 8 -4.38 1.90 -5.17
C SER A 8 -4.06 0.46 -5.60
N VAL A 9 -5.08 -0.34 -5.89
CA VAL A 9 -5.01 -1.77 -6.22
C VAL A 9 -5.11 -2.01 -7.73
N ILE A 10 -5.30 -0.95 -8.51
CA ILE A 10 -5.33 -1.04 -9.97
C ILE A 10 -3.92 -1.35 -10.46
N SER A 11 -3.77 -2.43 -11.24
CA SER A 11 -2.53 -2.76 -11.94
C SER A 11 -2.21 -1.69 -12.98
N ILE A 12 -0.96 -1.20 -12.96
CA ILE A 12 -0.49 -0.11 -13.82
C ILE A 12 0.50 -0.64 -14.86
N ARG A 13 1.51 -1.38 -14.41
CA ARG A 13 2.63 -1.81 -15.25
C ARG A 13 3.13 -3.17 -14.80
N SER A 14 3.29 -4.09 -15.74
CA SER A 14 3.85 -5.42 -15.49
C SER A 14 3.14 -6.18 -14.35
N GLY A 15 1.84 -5.97 -14.18
CA GLY A 15 1.05 -6.56 -13.10
C GLY A 15 1.15 -5.86 -11.74
N LEU A 16 2.06 -4.88 -11.57
CA LEU A 16 2.22 -4.14 -10.32
C LEU A 16 1.14 -3.06 -10.17
N THR A 17 0.60 -2.96 -8.96
CA THR A 17 -0.34 -1.93 -8.52
C THR A 17 0.38 -0.65 -8.05
N PHE A 18 -0.36 0.43 -7.81
CA PHE A 18 0.21 1.63 -7.17
C PHE A 18 0.82 1.29 -5.81
N LEU A 19 0.10 0.49 -5.02
CA LEU A 19 0.54 0.11 -3.68
C LEU A 19 1.83 -0.73 -3.72
N ASP A 20 1.94 -1.67 -4.66
CA ASP A 20 3.16 -2.46 -4.85
C ASP A 20 4.39 -1.57 -5.11
N ILE A 21 4.24 -0.61 -6.04
CA ILE A 21 5.33 0.28 -6.44
C ILE A 21 5.73 1.18 -5.26
N THR A 22 4.77 1.74 -4.52
CA THR A 22 5.06 2.58 -3.36
C THR A 22 5.80 1.80 -2.26
N ILE A 23 5.40 0.56 -1.99
CA ILE A 23 6.05 -0.28 -0.99
C ILE A 23 7.48 -0.63 -1.43
N GLN A 24 7.70 -0.99 -2.69
CA GLN A 24 9.05 -1.27 -3.22
C GLN A 24 9.96 -0.04 -3.15
N GLN A 25 9.43 1.15 -3.44
CA GLN A 25 10.19 2.40 -3.32
C GLN A 25 10.59 2.70 -1.88
N LEU A 26 9.68 2.51 -0.92
CA LEU A 26 9.96 2.70 0.50
C LEU A 26 10.97 1.69 1.04
N GLU A 27 10.84 0.41 0.65
CA GLU A 27 11.80 -0.62 1.03
C GLU A 27 13.21 -0.29 0.51
N GLN A 28 13.31 0.12 -0.76
CA GLN A 28 14.59 0.52 -1.34
C GLN A 28 15.17 1.76 -0.63
N LEU A 29 14.33 2.74 -0.29
CA LEU A 29 14.74 3.93 0.47
C LEU A 29 15.27 3.54 1.86
N ASN A 30 14.51 2.73 2.60
CA ASN A 30 14.88 2.25 3.92
C ASN A 30 16.21 1.48 3.89
N ARG A 31 16.38 0.60 2.91
CA ARG A 31 17.63 -0.17 2.71
C ARG A 31 18.82 0.73 2.33
N THR A 32 18.60 1.72 1.47
CA THR A 32 19.66 2.59 0.97
C THR A 32 20.20 3.51 2.06
N TYR A 33 19.32 4.04 2.91
CA TYR A 33 19.67 5.06 3.90
C TYR A 33 19.67 4.55 5.34
N GLY A 34 19.32 3.28 5.59
CA GLY A 34 19.29 2.68 6.93
C GLY A 34 18.19 3.23 7.84
N TYR A 35 17.13 3.80 7.27
CA TYR A 35 15.98 4.31 8.02
C TYR A 35 14.80 3.33 7.98
N ASN A 36 13.84 3.54 8.89
CA ASN A 36 12.60 2.77 8.97
C ASN A 36 11.40 3.67 8.72
N VAL A 37 11.31 4.25 7.52
CA VAL A 37 10.20 5.12 7.12
C VAL A 37 8.93 4.27 6.97
N PRO A 38 7.84 4.60 7.67
CA PRO A 38 6.58 3.88 7.55
C PRO A 38 5.72 4.40 6.38
N LEU A 39 4.83 3.54 5.89
CA LEU A 39 3.74 3.90 5.00
C LEU A 39 2.47 4.10 5.80
N VAL A 40 1.71 5.16 5.53
CA VAL A 40 0.40 5.39 6.13
C VAL A 40 -0.65 5.43 5.02
N LEU A 41 -1.64 4.54 5.12
CA LEU A 41 -2.80 4.48 4.22
C LEU A 41 -4.02 5.06 4.93
N LYS A 42 -4.63 6.05 4.28
CA LYS A 42 -5.93 6.62 4.66
C LYS A 42 -6.99 5.99 3.76
N ASN A 43 -7.88 5.20 4.33
CA ASN A 43 -9.01 4.60 3.62
C ASN A 43 -10.28 5.42 3.80
N SER A 44 -11.18 5.34 2.83
CA SER A 44 -12.57 5.71 3.00
C SER A 44 -13.38 4.52 3.52
N PHE A 45 -14.51 4.80 4.18
CA PHE A 45 -15.36 3.81 4.85
C PHE A 45 -15.66 2.57 4.01
N ASN A 46 -15.95 2.76 2.72
CA ASN A 46 -16.36 1.69 1.82
C ASN A 46 -15.24 0.73 1.39
N ILE A 47 -13.97 1.00 1.73
CA ILE A 47 -12.82 0.26 1.18
C ILE A 47 -11.88 -0.27 2.29
N HIS A 48 -12.20 -0.02 3.56
CA HIS A 48 -11.32 -0.36 4.67
C HIS A 48 -11.05 -1.88 4.78
N GLU A 49 -12.08 -2.71 4.77
CA GLU A 49 -11.93 -4.17 4.88
C GLU A 49 -11.21 -4.79 3.68
N GLU A 50 -11.42 -4.25 2.48
CA GLU A 50 -10.76 -4.72 1.26
C GLU A 50 -9.27 -4.39 1.29
N THR A 51 -8.92 -3.17 1.72
CA THR A 51 -7.52 -2.77 1.91
C THR A 51 -6.83 -3.64 2.95
N GLU A 52 -7.47 -3.98 4.09
CA GLU A 52 -6.84 -4.85 5.10
C GLU A 52 -6.51 -6.25 4.56
N LYS A 53 -7.40 -6.85 3.77
CA LYS A 53 -7.14 -8.16 3.13
C LYS A 53 -5.95 -8.08 2.18
N ILE A 54 -5.83 -6.99 1.43
CA ILE A 54 -4.72 -6.77 0.50
C ILE A 54 -3.42 -6.55 1.26
N LEU A 55 -3.46 -5.85 2.40
CA LEU A 55 -2.29 -5.59 3.23
C LEU A 55 -1.62 -6.88 3.74
N GLN A 56 -2.35 -7.98 3.90
CA GLN A 56 -1.76 -9.27 4.27
C GLN A 56 -0.70 -9.77 3.27
N LYS A 57 -0.80 -9.39 1.99
CA LYS A 57 0.20 -9.72 0.96
C LYS A 57 1.58 -9.11 1.24
N TYR A 58 1.62 -8.02 2.01
CA TYR A 58 2.85 -7.29 2.33
C TYR A 58 3.41 -7.59 3.72
N SER A 59 2.90 -8.62 4.40
CA SER A 59 3.37 -9.04 5.73
C SER A 59 4.86 -9.40 5.79
N HIS A 60 5.47 -9.74 4.65
CA HIS A 60 6.89 -10.09 4.54
C HIS A 60 7.80 -8.92 4.18
N VAL A 61 7.24 -7.73 3.91
CA VAL A 61 8.03 -6.58 3.44
C VAL A 61 8.56 -5.79 4.63
N SER A 62 9.78 -5.26 4.52
CA SER A 62 10.46 -4.50 5.58
C SER A 62 9.97 -3.05 5.74
N VAL A 63 8.67 -2.83 5.55
CA VAL A 63 8.02 -1.51 5.66
C VAL A 63 6.87 -1.61 6.65
N LYS A 64 6.87 -0.75 7.68
CA LYS A 64 5.74 -0.64 8.61
C LYS A 64 4.59 0.07 7.90
N ILE A 65 3.43 -0.59 7.80
CA ILE A 65 2.24 -0.03 7.16
C ILE A 65 1.19 0.24 8.24
N TYR A 66 0.77 1.50 8.36
CA TYR A 66 -0.35 1.93 9.19
C TYR A 66 -1.57 2.14 8.32
N ASN A 67 -2.73 1.71 8.80
CA ASN A 67 -3.98 1.82 8.09
C ASN A 67 -5.01 2.51 9.00
N PHE A 68 -5.67 3.55 8.53
CA PHE A 68 -6.75 4.20 9.28
C PHE A 68 -7.90 4.62 8.38
N ASN A 69 -9.11 4.65 8.94
CA ASN A 69 -10.33 5.03 8.24
C ASN A 69 -10.61 6.53 8.43
N GLU A 70 -10.97 7.22 7.36
CA GLU A 70 -11.52 8.57 7.42
C GLU A 70 -12.95 8.53 7.96
N SER A 71 -13.29 9.45 8.87
CA SER A 71 -14.62 9.62 9.45
C SER A 71 -15.65 10.13 8.44
#